data_AF-A0A936DWR3-F1
#
_entry.id   AF-A0A936DWR3-F1
#
_cell.length_a   1.000
_cell.length_b   1.000
_cell.length_c   1.000
_cell.angle_alpha   90.00
_cell.angle_beta   90.00
_cell.angle_gamma   90.00
#
_symmetry.space_group_name_H-M   'P 1'
#
loop_
_entity.id
_entity.type
_entity.pdbx_description
1 polymer ?
#
loop_
_entity_poly.entity_id
_entity_poly.type
_entity_poly.pdbx_seq_one_letter_code
_entity_poly.pdbx_strand_id
1 'polypeptide(L)'
;MLKRSITRACTLAVAIVMTMASPLSHAQDAKGKKNKSQSRAAAKGLTEEQKAVHLLDRATFGPRPGDVERVLKMGWQKYLDEQLHPERISDDVAEQKLRNIESYNLSNAELAKYYPPPQVIQQALKSRGLEFPAPGANQADPTKKRSTRHSKTRINWVNRVKMTLPSRWKPLPRPPTLNK
;
A
#
# COMPACT_ATOMS: atom_id res chain seq x y z
N MET A 1 62.67 29.22 -36.14
CA MET A 1 61.26 28.74 -36.21
C MET A 1 60.59 28.87 -34.86
N LEU A 2 60.35 30.12 -34.44
CA LEU A 2 59.88 30.52 -33.11
C LEU A 2 58.49 31.20 -33.25
N LYS A 3 57.45 30.44 -33.64
CA LYS A 3 56.12 31.00 -33.97
C LYS A 3 54.95 30.11 -33.52
N ARG A 4 55.01 29.56 -32.30
CA ARG A 4 53.88 28.78 -31.71
C ARG A 4 53.50 29.19 -30.28
N SER A 5 54.19 30.17 -29.69
CA SER A 5 53.99 30.62 -28.30
C SER A 5 53.10 31.86 -28.13
N ILE A 6 52.81 32.60 -29.20
CA ILE A 6 52.05 33.87 -29.15
C ILE A 6 50.52 33.62 -29.23
N THR A 7 50.09 32.53 -29.87
CA THR A 7 48.67 32.19 -30.05
C THR A 7 47.97 31.66 -28.79
N ARG A 8 48.72 31.30 -27.73
CA ARG A 8 48.14 30.82 -26.45
C ARG A 8 47.96 31.93 -25.40
N ALA A 9 48.61 33.09 -25.59
CA ALA A 9 48.49 34.23 -24.68
C ALA A 9 47.28 35.13 -25.00
N CYS A 10 46.86 35.19 -26.28
CA CYS A 10 45.70 36.02 -26.68
C CYS A 10 44.33 35.39 -26.37
N THR A 11 44.21 34.07 -26.20
CA THR A 11 42.93 33.42 -25.86
C THR A 11 42.58 33.51 -24.38
N LEU A 12 43.55 33.80 -23.50
CA LEU A 12 43.32 33.96 -22.07
C LEU A 12 42.89 35.38 -21.65
N ALA A 13 43.05 36.39 -22.51
CA ALA A 13 42.67 37.77 -22.19
C ALA A 13 41.23 38.16 -22.62
N VAL A 14 40.62 37.44 -23.57
CA VAL A 14 39.28 37.80 -24.11
C VAL A 14 38.13 37.17 -23.32
N ALA A 15 38.34 36.05 -22.62
CA ALA A 15 37.27 35.38 -21.87
C ALA A 15 36.98 35.97 -20.47
N ILE A 16 37.83 36.87 -19.96
CA ILE A 16 37.66 37.52 -18.65
C ILE A 16 36.82 38.82 -18.75
N VAL A 17 36.55 39.33 -19.96
CA VAL A 17 35.80 40.59 -20.18
C VAL A 17 34.29 40.38 -20.46
N MET A 18 33.84 39.14 -20.63
CA MET A 18 32.42 38.80 -20.88
C MET A 18 31.63 38.48 -19.59
N THR A 19 32.06 39.00 -18.44
CA THR A 19 31.40 38.80 -17.13
C THR A 19 30.76 40.05 -16.52
N MET A 20 30.67 41.21 -17.17
CA MET A 20 30.12 42.41 -16.51
C MET A 20 29.22 43.27 -17.40
N ALA A 21 27.92 42.97 -17.43
CA ALA A 21 26.87 43.96 -17.71
C ALA A 21 25.45 43.49 -17.29
N SER A 22 25.12 43.68 -15.99
CA SER A 22 23.85 44.24 -15.46
C SER A 22 22.51 43.47 -15.59
N PRO A 23 21.45 43.80 -14.79
CA PRO A 23 21.38 44.58 -13.53
C PRO A 23 20.57 43.92 -12.37
N LEU A 24 20.75 44.51 -11.20
CA LEU A 24 19.85 44.49 -10.03
C LEU A 24 18.41 44.89 -10.39
N SER A 25 17.41 44.11 -9.97
CA SER A 25 16.07 44.63 -9.70
C SER A 25 15.28 43.78 -8.70
N HIS A 26 14.83 44.50 -7.67
CA HIS A 26 13.66 44.31 -6.81
C HIS A 26 13.61 43.13 -5.82
N ALA A 27 13.91 43.51 -4.58
CA ALA A 27 13.49 42.88 -3.34
C ALA A 27 11.98 42.66 -3.29
N GLN A 28 11.56 41.46 -2.89
CA GLN A 28 10.37 41.26 -2.06
C GLN A 28 10.70 40.25 -0.95
N ASP A 29 10.68 40.75 0.27
CA ASP A 29 10.58 40.01 1.52
C ASP A 29 9.34 39.09 1.51
N ALA A 30 9.55 37.80 1.75
CA ALA A 30 8.64 36.99 2.55
C ALA A 30 9.35 35.70 2.98
N LYS A 31 9.49 35.53 4.29
CA LYS A 31 9.88 34.28 4.97
C LYS A 31 9.04 33.09 4.50
N GLY A 32 9.52 32.39 3.48
CA GLY A 32 9.11 31.02 3.16
C GLY A 32 10.14 30.06 3.74
N LYS A 33 9.83 29.42 4.87
CA LYS A 33 10.66 28.38 5.50
C LYS A 33 11.12 27.37 4.45
N LYS A 34 12.45 27.24 4.31
CA LYS A 34 13.11 26.16 3.59
C LYS A 34 12.74 24.81 4.22
N ASN A 35 11.64 24.19 3.82
CA ASN A 35 11.48 22.75 3.95
C ASN A 35 12.20 22.06 2.78
N LYS A 36 13.52 22.30 2.71
CA LYS A 36 14.45 21.48 1.91
C LYS A 36 15.17 20.53 2.87
N SER A 37 14.37 19.80 3.64
CA SER A 37 14.81 18.79 4.60
C SER A 37 13.91 17.58 4.40
N GLN A 38 14.17 16.79 3.36
CA GLN A 38 13.96 15.32 3.40
C GLN A 38 14.39 14.52 2.15
N SER A 39 15.04 15.10 1.13
CA SER A 39 15.55 14.28 -0.01
C SER A 39 17.07 14.23 -0.13
N ARG A 40 17.80 14.65 0.91
CA ARG A 40 19.27 14.63 0.91
C ARG A 40 19.84 14.08 2.22
N ALA A 41 19.17 13.09 2.80
CA ALA A 41 19.88 12.16 3.66
C ALA A 41 20.90 11.44 2.75
N ALA A 42 22.17 11.59 3.12
CA ALA A 42 23.32 11.13 2.39
C ALA A 42 23.12 9.72 1.80
N ALA A 43 23.65 9.51 0.60
CA ALA A 43 23.82 8.23 -0.06
C ALA A 43 24.77 7.31 0.73
N LYS A 44 24.43 7.01 1.99
CA LYS A 44 24.82 5.77 2.63
C LYS A 44 24.11 4.70 1.82
N GLY A 45 24.87 3.91 1.08
CA GLY A 45 24.30 2.78 0.35
C GLY A 45 23.40 1.98 1.28
N LEU A 46 22.24 1.55 0.78
CA LEU A 46 21.32 0.73 1.54
C LEU A 46 22.08 -0.49 2.11
N THR A 47 21.82 -0.83 3.37
CA THR A 47 22.32 -2.09 3.95
C THR A 47 21.75 -3.27 3.17
N GLU A 48 22.36 -4.46 3.27
CA GLU A 48 21.86 -5.64 2.57
C GLU A 48 20.43 -6.00 2.98
N GLU A 49 20.09 -5.85 4.26
CA GLU A 49 18.72 -6.00 4.76
C GLU A 49 17.77 -4.96 4.16
N GLN A 50 18.16 -3.69 4.09
CA GLN A 50 17.36 -2.64 3.47
C GLN A 50 17.17 -2.87 1.97
N LYS A 51 18.19 -3.39 1.28
CA LYS A 51 18.09 -3.79 -0.13
C LYS A 51 17.13 -4.97 -0.29
N ALA A 52 17.21 -5.97 0.59
CA ALA A 52 16.33 -7.13 0.57
C ALA A 52 14.87 -6.72 0.79
N VAL A 53 14.59 -5.90 1.80
CA VAL A 53 13.25 -5.36 2.05
C VAL A 53 12.77 -4.51 0.87
N HIS A 54 13.60 -3.61 0.37
CA HIS A 54 13.24 -2.77 -0.78
C HIS A 54 12.97 -3.59 -2.04
N LEU A 55 13.76 -4.64 -2.30
CA LEU A 55 13.53 -5.57 -3.40
C LEU A 55 12.19 -6.27 -3.23
N LEU A 56 11.92 -6.84 -2.05
CA LEU A 56 10.69 -7.58 -1.77
C LEU A 56 9.46 -6.67 -1.92
N ASP A 57 9.53 -5.42 -1.47
CA ASP A 57 8.44 -4.44 -1.65
C ASP A 57 8.16 -4.07 -3.12
N ARG A 58 9.12 -4.29 -4.03
CA ARG A 58 8.99 -3.97 -5.46
C ARG A 58 8.71 -5.19 -6.33
N ALA A 59 9.33 -6.32 -6.04
CA ALA A 59 9.24 -7.55 -6.83
C ALA A 59 8.09 -8.47 -6.38
N THR A 60 7.64 -8.35 -5.14
CA THR A 60 6.51 -9.14 -4.60
C THR A 60 5.49 -8.23 -3.92
N PHE A 61 4.46 -8.82 -3.32
CA PHE A 61 3.41 -8.14 -2.57
C PHE A 61 3.86 -7.72 -1.15
N GLY A 62 5.16 -7.51 -0.95
CA GLY A 62 5.80 -7.25 0.34
C GLY A 62 6.41 -8.51 1.00
N PRO A 63 7.31 -8.33 1.99
CA PRO A 63 8.04 -9.41 2.64
C PRO A 63 7.14 -10.27 3.52
N ARG A 64 7.12 -11.59 3.29
CA ARG A 64 6.54 -12.56 4.24
C ARG A 64 7.56 -12.92 5.33
N PRO A 65 7.11 -13.46 6.48
CA PRO A 65 8.03 -13.98 7.48
C PRO A 65 8.96 -15.04 6.85
N GLY A 66 10.28 -14.83 6.94
CA GLY A 66 11.28 -15.72 6.34
C GLY A 66 11.83 -15.28 4.97
N ASP A 67 11.17 -14.34 4.26
CA ASP A 67 11.60 -13.94 2.91
C ASP A 67 12.86 -13.07 2.95
N VAL A 68 12.99 -12.20 3.94
CA VAL A 68 14.16 -11.34 4.09
C VAL A 68 15.40 -12.20 4.36
N GLU A 69 15.28 -13.20 5.23
CA GLU A 69 16.34 -14.16 5.52
C GLU A 69 16.69 -15.01 4.29
N ARG A 70 15.70 -15.39 3.46
CA ARG A 70 15.94 -16.10 2.19
C ARG A 70 16.78 -15.25 1.24
N VAL A 71 16.37 -13.99 1.02
CA VAL A 71 17.08 -13.05 0.14
C VAL A 71 18.49 -12.76 0.65
N LEU A 72 18.68 -12.61 1.97
CA LEU A 72 20.00 -12.38 2.57
C LEU A 72 20.94 -13.59 2.38
N LYS A 73 20.42 -14.82 2.52
CA LYS A 73 21.24 -16.04 2.35
C LYS A 73 21.73 -16.25 0.93
N MET A 74 20.91 -15.94 -0.08
CA MET A 74 21.25 -16.17 -1.50
C MET A 74 21.81 -14.93 -2.21
N GLY A 75 21.52 -13.75 -1.68
CA GLY A 75 21.79 -12.45 -2.32
C GLY A 75 20.64 -11.99 -3.21
N TRP A 76 20.40 -10.67 -3.22
CA TRP A 76 19.27 -10.07 -3.93
C TRP A 76 19.28 -10.30 -5.45
N GLN A 77 20.47 -10.35 -6.08
CA GLN A 77 20.57 -10.58 -7.53
C GLN A 77 20.11 -11.98 -7.91
N LYS A 78 20.52 -13.01 -7.15
CA LYS A 78 20.11 -14.40 -7.42
C LYS A 78 18.62 -14.58 -7.16
N TYR A 79 18.10 -13.97 -6.11
CA TYR A 79 16.66 -13.98 -5.85
C TYR A 79 15.88 -13.39 -7.03
N LEU A 80 16.35 -12.24 -7.55
CA LEU A 80 15.69 -11.60 -8.69
C LEU A 80 15.78 -12.45 -9.97
N ASP A 81 16.92 -13.10 -10.21
CA ASP A 81 17.09 -14.02 -11.34
C ASP A 81 16.10 -15.20 -11.26
N GLU A 82 15.91 -15.78 -10.08
CA GLU A 82 14.87 -16.81 -9.86
C GLU A 82 13.47 -16.29 -10.20
N GLN A 83 13.13 -15.05 -9.82
CA GLN A 83 11.80 -14.48 -10.11
C GLN A 83 11.57 -14.23 -11.60
N LEU A 84 12.63 -13.96 -12.38
CA LEU A 84 12.54 -13.76 -13.83
C LEU A 84 12.48 -15.08 -14.60
N HIS A 85 12.90 -16.18 -13.97
CA HIS A 85 12.97 -17.52 -14.54
C HIS A 85 12.14 -18.53 -13.73
N PRO A 86 10.80 -18.38 -13.72
CA PRO A 86 9.91 -19.21 -12.90
C PRO A 86 9.98 -20.71 -13.25
N GLU A 87 10.40 -21.07 -14.47
CA GLU A 87 10.62 -22.46 -14.89
C GLU A 87 11.66 -23.21 -14.04
N ARG A 88 12.49 -22.50 -13.27
CA ARG A 88 13.50 -23.07 -12.37
C ARG A 88 12.97 -23.30 -10.96
N ILE A 89 11.78 -22.81 -10.63
CA ILE A 89 11.17 -22.90 -9.30
C ILE A 89 10.18 -24.06 -9.31
N SER A 90 10.38 -25.04 -8.43
CA SER A 90 9.37 -26.10 -8.22
C SER A 90 8.16 -25.53 -7.49
N ASP A 91 6.97 -25.81 -8.02
CA ASP A 91 5.68 -25.42 -7.44
C ASP A 91 4.87 -26.64 -6.93
N ASP A 92 5.57 -27.73 -6.59
CA ASP A 92 4.97 -29.03 -6.22
C ASP A 92 3.99 -28.92 -5.04
N VAL A 93 4.25 -28.00 -4.11
CA VAL A 93 3.39 -27.75 -2.94
C VAL A 93 2.09 -27.09 -3.35
N ALA A 94 2.12 -26.16 -4.31
CA ALA A 94 0.91 -25.54 -4.84
C ALA A 94 0.10 -26.57 -5.63
N GLU A 95 0.76 -27.32 -6.51
CA GLU A 95 0.15 -28.42 -7.25
C GLU A 95 -0.54 -29.43 -6.32
N GLN A 96 0.13 -29.82 -5.24
CA GLN A 96 -0.45 -30.74 -4.26
C GLN A 96 -1.72 -30.20 -3.59
N LYS A 97 -1.79 -28.89 -3.34
CA LYS A 97 -3.00 -28.26 -2.78
C LYS A 97 -4.12 -28.16 -3.81
N LEU A 98 -3.77 -27.95 -5.08
CA LEU A 98 -4.72 -27.81 -6.18
C LEU A 98 -5.29 -29.15 -6.67
N ARG A 99 -4.57 -30.27 -6.50
CA ARG A 99 -4.99 -31.61 -6.92
C ARG A 99 -6.40 -32.01 -6.48
N ASN A 100 -6.84 -31.56 -5.31
CA ASN A 100 -8.15 -31.91 -4.75
C ASN A 100 -9.29 -30.97 -5.17
N ILE A 101 -9.01 -29.93 -5.97
CA ILE A 101 -10.00 -28.98 -6.45
C ILE A 101 -10.44 -29.40 -7.85
N GLU A 102 -11.58 -30.08 -7.95
CA GLU A 102 -12.09 -30.62 -9.23
C GLU A 102 -12.21 -29.57 -10.32
N SER A 103 -12.67 -28.36 -9.99
CA SER A 103 -12.87 -27.26 -10.95
C SER A 103 -11.58 -26.74 -11.57
N TYR A 104 -10.42 -26.95 -10.96
CA TYR A 104 -9.14 -26.52 -11.49
C TYR A 104 -8.75 -27.29 -12.76
N ASN A 105 -9.16 -28.56 -12.86
CA ASN A 105 -8.83 -29.44 -13.99
C ASN A 105 -9.87 -29.39 -15.12
N LEU A 106 -10.94 -28.59 -14.97
CA LEU A 106 -11.99 -28.49 -15.96
C LEU A 106 -11.63 -27.45 -17.03
N SER A 107 -11.95 -27.77 -18.29
CA SER A 107 -11.91 -26.79 -19.37
C SER A 107 -12.97 -25.70 -19.18
N ASN A 108 -12.81 -24.56 -19.86
CA ASN A 108 -13.79 -23.46 -19.81
C ASN A 108 -15.20 -23.91 -20.24
N ALA A 109 -15.31 -24.85 -21.19
CA ALA A 109 -16.59 -25.39 -21.64
C ALA A 109 -17.25 -26.28 -20.56
N GLU A 110 -16.46 -27.09 -19.87
CA GLU A 110 -16.93 -27.93 -18.75
C GLU A 110 -17.32 -27.09 -17.54
N LEU A 111 -16.54 -26.04 -17.22
CA LEU A 111 -16.89 -25.08 -16.18
C LEU A 111 -18.24 -24.44 -16.45
N ALA A 112 -18.52 -23.98 -17.67
CA ALA A 112 -19.81 -23.39 -18.02
C ALA A 112 -20.98 -24.38 -17.89
N LYS A 113 -20.72 -25.68 -18.10
CA LYS A 113 -21.72 -26.75 -17.98
C LYS A 113 -22.01 -27.13 -16.53
N TYR A 114 -20.96 -27.35 -15.72
CA TYR A 114 -21.10 -27.84 -14.34
C TYR A 114 -21.29 -26.70 -13.32
N TYR A 115 -20.76 -25.52 -13.60
CA TYR A 115 -20.84 -24.32 -12.76
C TYR A 115 -21.41 -23.14 -13.56
N PRO A 116 -22.68 -23.20 -14.00
CA PRO A 116 -23.27 -22.12 -14.77
C PRO A 116 -23.36 -20.82 -13.95
N PRO A 117 -23.21 -19.65 -14.59
CA PRO A 117 -23.32 -18.37 -13.91
C PRO A 117 -24.74 -18.19 -13.33
N PRO A 118 -24.88 -17.47 -12.20
CA PRO A 118 -26.14 -17.38 -11.46
C PRO A 118 -27.30 -16.82 -12.29
N GLN A 119 -27.04 -16.00 -13.30
CA GLN A 119 -28.05 -15.47 -14.21
C GLN A 119 -28.72 -16.58 -15.04
N VAL A 120 -27.94 -17.55 -15.51
CA VAL A 120 -28.46 -18.70 -16.28
C VAL A 120 -29.31 -19.60 -15.38
N ILE A 121 -28.85 -19.83 -14.15
CA ILE A 121 -29.61 -20.58 -13.13
C ILE A 121 -30.94 -19.89 -12.84
N GLN A 122 -30.94 -18.57 -12.62
CA GLN A 122 -32.14 -17.78 -12.36
C GLN A 122 -33.14 -17.82 -13.53
N GLN A 123 -32.67 -17.71 -14.77
CA GLN A 123 -33.52 -17.80 -15.95
C GLN A 123 -34.12 -19.20 -16.12
N ALA A 124 -33.31 -20.24 -15.96
CA ALA A 124 -33.77 -21.63 -16.05
C ALA A 124 -34.83 -21.95 -14.98
N LEU A 125 -34.64 -21.49 -13.74
CA LEU A 125 -35.61 -21.66 -12.67
C LEU A 125 -36.91 -20.89 -12.91
N LYS A 126 -36.81 -19.63 -13.33
CA LYS A 126 -37.98 -18.80 -13.70
C LYS A 126 -38.80 -19.45 -14.81
N SER A 127 -38.15 -20.03 -15.82
CA SER A 127 -38.83 -20.76 -16.90
C SER A 127 -39.52 -22.05 -16.42
N ARG A 128 -39.03 -22.65 -15.31
CA ARG A 128 -39.63 -23.81 -14.64
C ARG A 128 -40.68 -23.43 -13.58
N GLY A 129 -40.99 -22.14 -13.40
CA GLY A 129 -41.94 -21.67 -12.39
C GLY A 129 -41.43 -21.79 -10.94
N LEU A 130 -40.13 -22.02 -10.75
CA LEU A 130 -39.48 -22.07 -9.44
C LEU A 130 -38.80 -20.72 -9.19
N GLU A 131 -39.23 -19.98 -8.18
CA GLU A 131 -38.61 -18.71 -7.81
C GLU A 131 -37.39 -18.96 -6.91
N PHE A 132 -36.23 -18.42 -7.29
CA PHE A 132 -35.07 -18.43 -6.41
C PHE A 132 -35.16 -17.24 -5.45
N PRO A 133 -35.16 -17.45 -4.12
CA PRO A 133 -35.14 -16.34 -3.19
C PRO A 133 -33.88 -15.51 -3.46
N ALA A 134 -34.03 -14.20 -3.60
CA ALA A 134 -32.89 -13.31 -3.83
C ALA A 134 -31.82 -13.57 -2.75
N PRO A 135 -30.52 -13.61 -3.10
CA PRO A 135 -29.47 -13.68 -2.09
C PRO A 135 -29.60 -12.46 -1.17
N GLY A 136 -30.09 -12.69 0.05
CA GLY A 136 -30.47 -11.64 1.02
C GLY A 136 -31.94 -11.60 1.42
N ALA A 137 -32.84 -12.36 0.80
CA ALA A 137 -34.29 -12.34 1.13
C ALA A 137 -34.61 -12.85 2.56
N ASN A 138 -33.72 -13.63 3.17
CA ASN A 138 -33.82 -14.07 4.57
C ASN A 138 -33.08 -13.13 5.55
N GLN A 139 -32.44 -12.06 5.08
CA GLN A 139 -32.06 -10.95 5.95
C GLN A 139 -33.30 -10.09 6.14
N ALA A 140 -34.14 -10.51 7.09
CA ALA A 140 -35.13 -9.64 7.68
C ALA A 140 -34.43 -8.32 8.03
N ASP A 141 -34.79 -7.27 7.30
CA ASP A 141 -34.21 -5.94 7.41
C ASP A 141 -34.14 -5.55 8.91
N PRO A 142 -32.94 -5.49 9.51
CA PRO A 142 -32.80 -5.18 10.94
C PRO A 142 -33.26 -3.74 11.25
N THR A 143 -33.58 -2.94 10.23
CA THR A 143 -34.13 -1.59 10.40
C THR A 143 -35.65 -1.59 10.64
N LYS A 144 -36.39 -2.65 10.28
CA LYS A 144 -37.86 -2.68 10.41
C LYS A 144 -38.37 -3.06 11.82
N LYS A 145 -37.50 -3.52 12.72
CA LYS A 145 -37.81 -3.78 14.15
C LYS A 145 -37.04 -2.87 15.12
N ARG A 146 -36.86 -1.59 14.76
CA ARG A 146 -36.18 -0.61 15.63
C ARG A 146 -37.00 0.62 15.97
N SER A 147 -38.31 0.61 15.74
CA SER A 147 -39.22 1.55 16.39
C SER A 147 -39.80 0.90 17.65
N THR A 148 -39.81 1.67 18.74
CA THR A 148 -40.51 1.40 20.02
C THR A 148 -39.99 0.29 20.96
N ARG A 149 -38.70 0.30 21.35
CA ARG A 149 -38.29 -0.19 22.69
C ARG A 149 -37.51 0.86 23.47
N HIS A 150 -38.28 1.78 24.04
CA HIS A 150 -38.06 2.49 25.30
C HIS A 150 -36.60 2.64 25.79
N SER A 151 -36.12 3.86 25.68
CA SER A 151 -34.80 4.44 25.92
C SER A 151 -34.26 4.42 27.37
N LYS A 152 -34.64 3.46 28.23
CA LYS A 152 -34.36 3.58 29.68
C LYS A 152 -33.22 2.73 30.25
N THR A 153 -32.50 1.96 29.44
CA THR A 153 -31.47 1.03 29.96
C THR A 153 -30.02 1.47 29.71
N ARG A 154 -29.78 2.49 28.88
CA ARG A 154 -28.40 2.90 28.50
C ARG A 154 -27.68 3.71 29.59
N ILE A 155 -28.42 4.38 30.48
CA ILE A 155 -27.84 5.16 31.59
C ILE A 155 -27.29 4.22 32.70
N ASN A 156 -27.85 3.03 32.86
CA ASN A 156 -27.54 2.17 34.00
C ASN A 156 -26.23 1.36 33.83
N TRP A 157 -25.84 1.05 32.59
CA TRP A 157 -24.60 0.30 32.32
C TRP A 157 -23.34 1.14 32.61
N VAL A 158 -23.35 2.42 32.19
CA VAL A 158 -22.20 3.33 32.40
C VAL A 158 -21.98 3.63 33.88
N ASN A 159 -23.05 3.74 34.68
CA ASN A 159 -22.92 3.95 36.13
C ASN A 159 -22.43 2.69 36.86
N ARG A 160 -22.85 1.50 36.42
CA ARG A 160 -22.39 0.22 36.99
C ARG A 160 -20.90 -0.03 36.76
N VAL A 161 -20.40 0.27 35.56
CA VAL A 161 -18.97 0.12 35.23
C VAL A 161 -18.11 1.15 35.98
N LYS A 162 -18.60 2.38 36.19
CA LYS A 162 -17.87 3.40 36.96
C LYS A 162 -17.72 3.07 38.45
N MET A 163 -18.61 2.26 39.02
CA MET A 163 -18.59 1.89 40.44
C MET A 163 -17.61 0.76 40.78
N THR A 164 -17.14 -0.02 39.80
CA THR A 164 -16.27 -1.19 40.04
C THR A 164 -14.81 -0.99 39.61
N LEU A 165 -14.40 0.21 39.18
CA LEU A 165 -13.03 0.47 38.74
C LEU A 165 -12.10 0.89 39.91
N PRO A 166 -10.91 0.27 40.06
CA PRO A 166 -9.92 0.70 41.04
C PRO A 166 -9.40 2.12 40.75
N SER A 167 -9.17 2.92 41.80
CA SER A 167 -8.90 4.37 41.76
C SER A 167 -7.72 4.81 40.88
N ARG A 168 -6.85 3.88 40.50
CA ARG A 168 -5.71 4.11 39.57
C ARG A 168 -6.16 4.45 38.13
N TRP A 169 -7.40 4.16 37.77
CA TRP A 169 -7.92 4.29 36.39
C TRP A 169 -9.09 5.28 36.25
N LYS A 170 -9.27 6.21 37.20
CA LYS A 170 -10.25 7.28 37.04
C LYS A 170 -9.70 8.31 36.04
N PRO A 171 -10.41 8.59 34.93
CA PRO A 171 -9.97 9.59 33.96
C PRO A 171 -9.96 10.98 34.62
N LEU A 172 -8.90 11.76 34.36
CA LEU A 172 -8.75 13.12 34.88
C LEU A 172 -9.91 14.03 34.43
N PRO A 173 -10.33 15.01 35.25
CA PRO A 173 -11.37 15.94 34.87
C PRO A 173 -10.92 16.73 33.63
N ARG A 174 -11.81 16.84 32.65
CA ARG A 174 -11.56 17.66 31.45
C ARG A 174 -11.38 19.12 31.85
N PRO A 175 -10.39 19.84 31.29
CA PRO A 175 -10.23 21.26 31.54
C PRO A 175 -11.43 22.04 30.96
N PRO A 176 -11.80 23.17 31.58
CA PRO A 176 -12.89 24.01 31.09
C PRO A 176 -12.55 24.54 29.70
N THR A 177 -13.47 24.38 28.75
CA THR A 177 -13.35 24.94 27.41
C THR A 177 -13.48 26.45 27.48
N LEU A 178 -12.41 27.17 27.11
CA LEU A 178 -12.48 28.60 26.83
C LEU A 178 -13.36 28.80 25.58
N ASN A 179 -14.57 29.30 25.78
CA ASN A 179 -15.41 29.84 24.70
C ASN A 179 -14.71 31.07 24.11
N LYS A 180 -14.63 31.12 22.78
CA LYS A 180 -14.37 32.34 22.01
C LYS A 180 -15.69 32.95 21.58
#